data_AF-A0A661DLS4-F1
#
_entry.id   AF-A0A661DLS4-F1
#
_cell.length_a   1.000
_cell.length_b   1.000
_cell.length_c   1.000
_cell.angle_alpha   90.00
_cell.angle_beta   90.00
_cell.angle_gamma   90.00
#
_symmetry.space_group_name_H-M   'P 1'
#
loop_
_entity.id
_entity.type
_entity.pdbx_description
1 polymer ?
#
loop_
_entity_poly.entity_id
_entity_poly.type
_entity_poly.pdbx_seq_one_letter_code
_entity_poly.pdbx_strand_id
1 'polypeptide(L)'
;MQISKYLIATLREAPAEAEIISHQLMLRAGMIRRIASGIYTWLPMGLRVLRKVEAIIREEMDRTGAQELLMPGVQPAELWEESGRWDQYGPELLRIQDRHQRDFCLGPTHEEIITDLIRKEIRSYKQLPANFYQIQTKFRDEVRPRFGIMRAREFLMKDAYSFHLTEESLQETYDEMFSTYTRIFERLGLKFRAVQADSGNIGGNASHEFHVLADSGEDQIVFNEEGSYAANIELAEAPMPEGERNAPEATLATVDTPDQHTIEELSQFLNISADKCIKTLVVKGQNESLVALVLRGDHELNKVKAEKIPAVEIPLEFASAEEIKKSLNCTPGSIGPVNINIPVIVDHSALHVADFVCGANEDGKHLTGVNWGRDLPEPEGVDIRNIVKGEPAADGSGKLDIAKGIEVGHIFQLGKKYSAAMKATCLDKNGDSQT
;
A
#
# COMPACT_ATOMS: atom_id res chain seq x y z
N MET A 1 9.27 17.69 38.34
CA MET A 1 8.17 18.67 38.23
C MET A 1 7.03 18.19 39.12
N GLN A 2 6.40 19.08 39.91
CA GLN A 2 5.29 18.69 40.79
C GLN A 2 4.00 18.45 39.99
N ILE A 3 3.25 17.40 40.32
CA ILE A 3 1.98 17.04 39.65
C ILE A 3 0.98 18.22 39.66
N SER A 4 0.90 18.94 40.78
CA SER A 4 0.00 20.11 40.94
C SER A 4 0.28 21.26 39.97
N LYS A 5 1.44 21.28 39.31
CA LYS A 5 1.83 22.29 38.32
C LYS A 5 1.81 21.75 36.89
N TYR A 6 1.38 20.50 36.69
CA TYR A 6 1.31 19.83 35.39
C TYR A 6 -0.14 19.57 35.02
N LEU A 7 -0.53 19.86 33.77
CA LEU A 7 -1.84 19.46 33.28
C LEU A 7 -1.83 17.94 33.09
N ILE A 8 -2.46 17.22 34.02
CA ILE A 8 -2.72 15.78 33.95
C ILE A 8 -4.24 15.62 33.83
N ALA A 9 -4.75 15.71 32.60
CA ALA A 9 -6.17 15.67 32.30
C ALA A 9 -6.63 14.23 32.06
N THR A 10 -6.64 13.38 33.10
CA THR A 10 -7.09 11.99 32.95
C THR A 10 -8.59 11.87 32.75
N LEU A 11 -9.03 10.80 32.10
CA LEU A 11 -10.45 10.43 31.97
C LEU A 11 -10.70 9.11 32.68
N ARG A 12 -11.85 9.01 33.37
CA ARG A 12 -12.28 7.76 34.02
C ARG A 12 -12.51 6.67 32.98
N GLU A 13 -13.22 7.02 31.91
CA GLU A 13 -13.61 6.14 30.81
C GLU A 13 -13.07 6.70 29.49
N ALA A 14 -12.80 5.83 28.51
CA ALA A 14 -12.44 6.27 27.17
C ALA A 14 -13.71 6.72 26.42
N PRO A 15 -13.62 7.73 25.53
CA PRO A 15 -14.70 8.06 24.62
C PRO A 15 -15.10 6.87 23.74
N ALA A 16 -16.37 6.76 23.40
CA ALA A 16 -16.92 5.62 22.64
C ALA A 16 -16.32 5.49 21.23
N GLU A 17 -15.88 6.60 20.63
CA GLU A 17 -15.22 6.63 19.33
C GLU A 17 -13.78 6.05 19.32
N ALA A 18 -13.20 5.74 20.48
CA ALA A 18 -11.85 5.22 20.56
C ALA A 18 -11.86 3.69 20.43
N GLU A 19 -11.67 3.19 19.20
CA GLU A 19 -11.78 1.75 18.91
C GLU A 19 -10.58 0.94 19.43
N ILE A 20 -9.35 1.42 19.21
CA ILE A 20 -8.13 0.67 19.56
C ILE A 20 -7.58 1.05 20.93
N ILE A 21 -6.89 0.08 21.55
CA ILE A 21 -6.38 0.21 22.92
C ILE A 21 -5.40 1.36 23.10
N SER A 22 -4.51 1.62 22.14
CA SER A 22 -3.55 2.74 22.22
C SER A 22 -4.28 4.09 22.24
N HIS A 23 -5.26 4.29 21.37
CA HIS A 23 -6.08 5.50 21.32
C HIS A 23 -6.88 5.69 22.63
N GLN A 24 -7.53 4.65 23.13
CA GLN A 24 -8.26 4.68 24.40
C GLN A 24 -7.34 5.07 25.56
N LEU A 25 -6.16 4.45 25.66
CA LEU A 25 -5.20 4.72 26.75
C LEU A 25 -4.60 6.11 26.64
N MET A 26 -4.22 6.58 25.45
CA MET A 26 -3.66 7.92 25.26
C MET A 26 -4.67 9.03 25.62
N LEU A 27 -5.96 8.83 25.33
CA LEU A 27 -7.02 9.74 25.75
C LEU A 27 -7.23 9.70 27.27
N ARG A 28 -7.32 8.50 27.87
CA ARG A 28 -7.55 8.31 29.31
C ARG A 28 -6.39 8.81 30.16
N ALA A 29 -5.16 8.63 29.70
CA ALA A 29 -3.97 9.12 30.36
C ALA A 29 -3.79 10.64 30.21
N GLY A 30 -4.56 11.31 29.35
CA GLY A 30 -4.40 12.74 29.09
C GLY A 30 -3.12 13.04 28.30
N MET A 31 -2.76 12.18 27.35
CA MET A 31 -1.63 12.38 26.43
C MET A 31 -2.04 13.18 25.20
N ILE A 32 -3.27 12.96 24.70
CA ILE A 32 -3.82 13.65 23.52
C ILE A 32 -5.27 14.07 23.75
N ARG A 33 -5.73 15.06 22.97
CA ARG A 33 -7.14 15.48 22.90
C ARG A 33 -7.53 15.72 21.44
N ARG A 34 -8.68 15.21 21.03
CA ARG A 34 -9.23 15.45 19.69
C ARG A 34 -9.77 16.88 19.60
N ILE A 35 -9.41 17.60 18.54
CA ILE A 35 -10.01 18.90 18.17
C ILE A 35 -11.00 18.69 17.02
N ALA A 36 -10.63 17.90 16.02
CA ALA A 36 -11.47 17.54 14.88
C ALA A 36 -11.18 16.09 14.44
N SER A 37 -11.93 15.56 13.48
CA SER A 37 -11.65 14.22 12.93
C SER A 37 -10.21 14.16 12.40
N GLY A 38 -9.42 13.22 12.92
CA GLY A 38 -8.00 13.05 12.57
C GLY A 38 -7.07 14.19 13.03
N ILE A 39 -7.48 15.08 13.93
CA ILE A 39 -6.65 16.22 14.37
C ILE A 39 -6.62 16.25 15.91
N TYR A 40 -5.41 16.16 16.47
CA TYR A 40 -5.18 15.98 17.90
C TYR A 40 -4.20 17.00 18.47
N THR A 41 -4.52 17.53 19.65
CA THR A 41 -3.58 18.24 20.51
C THR A 41 -2.74 17.26 21.30
N TRP A 42 -1.42 17.40 21.23
CA TRP A 42 -0.50 16.77 22.18
C TRP A 42 -0.53 17.51 23.53
N LEU A 43 -1.07 16.85 24.56
CA LEU A 43 -1.04 17.38 25.91
C LEU A 43 0.36 17.24 26.52
N PRO A 44 0.68 17.94 27.63
CA PRO A 44 2.05 18.00 28.14
C PRO A 44 2.70 16.63 28.39
N MET A 45 1.95 15.61 28.82
CA MET A 45 2.52 14.27 29.00
C MET A 45 2.83 13.57 27.68
N GLY A 46 1.91 13.64 26.72
CA GLY A 46 2.11 13.08 25.38
C GLY A 46 3.26 13.76 24.64
N LEU A 47 3.33 15.09 24.72
CA LEU A 47 4.40 15.87 24.10
C LEU A 47 5.78 15.49 24.64
N ARG A 48 5.92 15.18 25.94
CA ARG A 48 7.20 14.70 26.50
C ARG A 48 7.63 13.36 25.92
N VAL A 49 6.68 12.46 25.64
CA VAL A 49 6.96 11.18 24.99
C VAL A 49 7.36 11.41 23.54
N LEU A 50 6.61 12.24 22.81
CA LEU A 50 6.92 12.63 21.43
C LEU A 50 8.36 13.18 21.32
N ARG A 51 8.74 14.15 22.18
CA ARG A 51 10.10 14.71 22.17
C ARG A 51 11.21 13.70 22.51
N LYS A 52 10.91 12.65 23.29
CA LYS A 52 11.87 11.56 23.54
C LYS A 52 12.06 10.69 22.29
N VAL A 53 10.98 10.42 21.57
CA VAL A 53 11.04 9.70 20.29
C VAL A 53 11.85 10.51 19.27
N GLU A 54 11.54 11.80 19.11
CA GLU A 54 12.30 12.69 18.23
C GLU A 54 13.79 12.77 18.59
N ALA A 55 14.13 12.76 19.87
CA ALA A 55 15.53 12.80 20.31
C ALA A 55 16.29 11.54 19.88
N ILE A 56 15.70 10.35 20.05
CA ILE A 56 16.29 9.08 19.58
C ILE A 56 16.48 9.09 18.06
N ILE A 57 15.45 9.54 17.33
CA ILE A 57 15.52 9.64 15.86
C ILE A 57 16.65 10.57 15.44
N ARG A 58 16.73 11.78 16.00
CA ARG A 58 17.77 12.77 15.70
C ARG A 58 19.17 12.23 15.99
N GLU A 59 19.37 11.60 17.15
CA GLU A 59 20.66 11.00 17.51
C GLU A 59 21.12 9.94 16.49
N GLU A 60 20.22 9.06 16.03
CA GLU A 60 20.58 8.03 15.05
C GLU A 60 20.74 8.59 13.63
N MET A 61 19.95 9.60 13.23
CA MET A 61 20.11 10.26 11.93
C MET A 61 21.43 11.05 11.87
N ASP A 62 21.72 11.88 12.88
CA ASP A 62 22.94 12.68 12.96
C ASP A 62 24.20 11.82 12.97
N ARG A 63 24.13 10.62 13.56
CA ARG A 63 25.22 9.62 13.55
C ARG A 63 25.65 9.21 12.14
N THR A 64 24.73 9.24 11.18
CA THR A 64 25.02 8.91 9.76
C THR A 64 25.59 10.09 8.98
N GLY A 65 25.65 11.28 9.58
CA GLY A 65 25.99 12.52 8.89
C GLY A 65 24.84 13.14 8.11
N ALA A 66 23.61 12.62 8.26
CA ALA A 66 22.41 13.26 7.73
C ALA A 66 22.22 14.64 8.39
N GLN A 67 21.84 15.63 7.60
CA GLN A 67 21.75 17.02 8.04
C GLN A 67 20.30 17.40 8.29
N GLU A 68 19.98 17.77 9.54
CA GLU A 68 18.64 18.24 9.88
C GLU A 68 18.40 19.65 9.31
N LEU A 69 17.26 19.81 8.64
CA LEU A 69 16.73 21.09 8.18
C LEU A 69 15.22 21.17 8.48
N LEU A 70 14.58 22.28 8.14
CA LEU A 70 13.14 22.44 8.30
C LEU A 70 12.54 23.13 7.08
N MET A 71 11.73 22.39 6.32
CA MET A 71 11.04 22.90 5.14
C MET A 71 9.65 23.44 5.49
N PRO A 72 9.10 24.38 4.69
CA PRO A 72 7.75 24.89 4.88
C PRO A 72 6.67 23.81 4.82
N GLY A 73 5.64 23.93 5.66
CA GLY A 73 4.43 23.09 5.58
C GLY A 73 3.44 23.54 4.51
N VAL A 74 3.43 24.82 4.16
CA VAL A 74 2.68 25.36 3.01
C VAL A 74 3.59 25.33 1.80
N GLN A 75 3.15 24.69 0.72
CA GLN A 75 3.96 24.41 -0.45
C GLN A 75 3.30 24.98 -1.72
N PRO A 76 4.05 25.64 -2.62
CA PRO A 76 3.51 26.20 -3.86
C PRO A 76 3.08 25.08 -4.82
N ALA A 77 1.91 25.25 -5.46
CA ALA A 77 1.36 24.27 -6.40
C ALA A 77 2.30 24.01 -7.59
N GLU A 78 3.04 25.03 -8.04
CA GLU A 78 3.91 24.96 -9.21
C GLU A 78 4.96 23.84 -9.07
N LEU A 79 5.49 23.60 -7.87
CA LEU A 79 6.47 22.53 -7.65
C LEU A 79 5.85 21.13 -7.76
N TRP A 80 4.57 20.98 -7.37
CA TRP A 80 3.80 19.75 -7.51
C TRP A 80 3.32 19.51 -8.94
N GLU A 81 3.07 20.58 -9.68
CA GLU A 81 2.78 20.54 -11.11
C GLU A 81 4.02 20.09 -11.89
N GLU A 82 5.22 20.59 -11.54
CA GLU A 82 6.48 20.15 -12.14
C GLU A 82 6.72 18.64 -12.00
N SER A 83 6.36 18.04 -10.85
CA SER A 83 6.47 16.58 -10.65
C SER A 83 5.30 15.79 -11.22
N GLY A 84 4.23 16.47 -11.66
CA GLY A 84 2.97 15.87 -12.09
C GLY A 84 2.09 15.35 -10.93
N ARG A 85 2.54 15.47 -9.68
CA ARG A 85 1.80 14.94 -8.51
C ARG A 85 0.66 15.83 -8.06
N TRP A 86 0.58 17.07 -8.52
CA TRP A 86 -0.56 17.95 -8.16
C TRP A 86 -1.90 17.30 -8.46
N ASP A 87 -2.07 16.67 -9.62
CA ASP A 87 -3.30 15.97 -10.00
C ASP A 87 -3.29 14.51 -9.53
N GLN A 88 -2.15 13.82 -9.70
CA GLN A 88 -2.03 12.38 -9.40
C GLN A 88 -2.20 12.02 -7.92
N TYR A 89 -1.89 12.93 -6.99
CA TYR A 89 -2.03 12.66 -5.55
C TYR A 89 -3.50 12.52 -5.13
N GLY A 90 -4.44 13.01 -5.94
CA GLY A 90 -5.86 12.84 -5.70
C GLY A 90 -6.41 13.69 -4.54
N PRO A 91 -7.49 13.23 -3.87
CA PRO A 91 -8.23 14.03 -2.89
C PRO A 91 -7.51 14.15 -1.53
N GLU A 92 -6.51 13.32 -1.25
CA GLU A 92 -5.74 13.38 0.00
C GLU A 92 -4.84 14.63 0.07
N LEU A 93 -4.54 15.26 -1.07
CA LEU A 93 -3.79 16.51 -1.12
C LEU A 93 -4.69 17.68 -0.74
N LEU A 94 -4.49 18.24 0.45
CA LEU A 94 -5.21 19.44 0.87
C LEU A 94 -4.71 20.68 0.11
N ARG A 95 -5.50 21.10 -0.88
CA ARG A 95 -5.25 22.30 -1.70
C ARG A 95 -5.91 23.52 -1.07
N ILE A 96 -5.19 24.63 -1.04
CA ILE A 96 -5.63 25.91 -0.47
C ILE A 96 -5.24 27.06 -1.41
N GLN A 97 -6.00 28.16 -1.35
CA GLN A 97 -5.66 29.39 -2.05
C GLN A 97 -5.33 30.50 -1.07
N ASP A 98 -4.31 31.29 -1.41
CA ASP A 98 -4.01 32.50 -0.65
C ASP A 98 -4.97 33.66 -1.00
N ARG A 99 -4.82 34.79 -0.31
CA ARG A 99 -5.63 36.01 -0.56
C ARG A 99 -5.44 36.62 -1.95
N HIS A 100 -4.46 36.17 -2.71
CA HIS A 100 -4.14 36.58 -4.07
C HIS A 100 -4.54 35.52 -5.11
N GLN A 101 -5.31 34.51 -4.69
CA GLN A 101 -5.77 33.40 -5.55
C GLN A 101 -4.62 32.58 -6.14
N ARG A 102 -3.49 32.49 -5.42
CA ARG A 102 -2.41 31.55 -5.77
C ARG A 102 -2.64 30.23 -5.08
N ASP A 103 -2.40 29.15 -5.80
CA ASP A 103 -2.61 27.79 -5.33
C ASP A 103 -1.42 27.27 -4.52
N PHE A 104 -1.74 26.62 -3.41
CA PHE A 104 -0.79 25.95 -2.52
C PHE A 104 -1.39 24.63 -2.04
N CYS A 105 -0.57 23.78 -1.44
CA CYS A 105 -1.02 22.68 -0.62
C CYS A 105 -0.41 22.72 0.79
N LEU A 106 -1.04 22.02 1.73
CA LEU A 106 -0.35 21.59 2.94
C LEU A 106 0.41 20.30 2.63
N GLY A 107 1.72 20.33 2.79
CA GLY A 107 2.63 19.25 2.40
C GLY A 107 2.30 17.92 3.08
N PRO A 108 1.88 16.88 2.33
CA PRO A 108 1.77 15.52 2.86
C PRO A 108 3.13 14.80 2.91
N THR A 109 4.11 15.33 2.17
CA THR A 109 5.52 14.95 2.06
C THR A 109 6.27 16.10 1.35
N HIS A 110 7.56 15.96 1.06
CA HIS A 110 8.45 17.05 0.64
C HIS A 110 9.42 16.70 -0.50
N GLU A 111 9.19 15.66 -1.32
CA GLU A 111 10.10 15.30 -2.42
C GLU A 111 10.35 16.47 -3.40
N GLU A 112 9.31 17.22 -3.75
CA GLU A 112 9.38 18.38 -4.64
C GLU A 112 10.18 19.52 -4.01
N ILE A 113 9.93 19.79 -2.73
CA ILE A 113 10.51 20.94 -2.02
C ILE A 113 12.00 20.76 -1.84
N ILE A 114 12.42 19.55 -1.43
CA ILE A 114 13.83 19.24 -1.26
C ILE A 114 14.54 19.17 -2.61
N THR A 115 13.91 18.63 -3.65
CA THR A 115 14.46 18.60 -5.01
C THR A 115 14.66 20.02 -5.54
N ASP A 116 13.72 20.93 -5.29
CA ASP A 116 13.84 22.36 -5.64
C ASP A 116 15.00 23.06 -4.91
N LEU A 117 15.22 22.73 -3.64
CA LEU A 117 16.39 23.22 -2.89
C LEU A 117 17.69 22.67 -3.49
N ILE A 118 17.78 21.36 -3.70
CA ILE A 118 19.00 20.72 -4.15
C ILE A 118 19.37 21.12 -5.58
N ARG A 119 18.40 21.25 -6.48
CA ARG A 119 18.65 21.80 -7.83
C ARG A 119 19.09 23.26 -7.81
N LYS A 120 19.10 23.96 -6.68
CA LYS A 120 19.63 25.33 -6.52
C LYS A 120 21.03 25.33 -5.92
N GLU A 121 21.25 24.49 -4.91
CA GLU A 121 22.45 24.50 -4.06
C GLU A 121 23.54 23.49 -4.44
N ILE A 122 23.18 22.35 -5.04
CA ILE A 122 24.14 21.32 -5.44
C ILE A 122 24.43 21.42 -6.93
N ARG A 123 25.69 21.72 -7.27
CA ARG A 123 26.14 21.94 -8.66
C ARG A 123 27.25 21.01 -9.11
N SER A 124 27.92 20.33 -8.18
CA SER A 124 29.07 19.49 -8.47
C SER A 124 29.01 18.17 -7.71
N TYR A 125 29.53 17.11 -8.33
CA TYR A 125 29.73 15.80 -7.74
C TYR A 125 30.46 15.83 -6.39
N LYS A 126 31.30 16.85 -6.15
CA LYS A 126 32.05 17.01 -4.89
C LYS A 126 31.16 17.27 -3.67
N GLN A 127 29.91 17.67 -3.90
CA GLN A 127 28.92 17.91 -2.86
C GLN A 127 28.04 16.66 -2.60
N LEU A 128 28.28 15.55 -3.32
CA LEU A 128 27.50 14.32 -3.24
C LEU A 128 28.37 13.15 -2.74
N PRO A 129 27.80 12.17 -2.01
CA PRO A 129 26.39 12.09 -1.61
C PRO A 129 26.03 13.13 -0.54
N ALA A 130 24.75 13.53 -0.51
CA ALA A 130 24.19 14.41 0.51
C ALA A 130 22.89 13.81 1.05
N ASN A 131 22.70 13.85 2.36
CA ASN A 131 21.49 13.34 3.01
C ASN A 131 20.93 14.40 3.95
N PHE A 132 19.67 14.78 3.74
CA PHE A 132 18.97 15.79 4.50
C PHE A 132 17.71 15.19 5.12
N TYR A 133 17.35 15.62 6.32
CA TYR A 133 16.11 15.18 6.95
C TYR A 133 15.43 16.31 7.72
N GLN A 134 14.15 16.13 8.02
CA GLN A 134 13.41 17.00 8.92
C GLN A 134 12.48 16.18 9.82
N ILE A 135 12.05 16.79 10.92
CA ILE A 135 10.94 16.30 11.74
C ILE A 135 9.86 17.38 11.73
N GLN A 136 8.81 17.18 10.93
CA GLN A 136 7.88 18.25 10.56
C GLN A 136 6.44 17.72 10.41
N THR A 137 5.47 18.58 10.71
CA THR A 137 4.03 18.28 10.62
C THR A 137 3.55 18.17 9.18
N LYS A 138 3.04 17.00 8.82
CA LYS A 138 2.42 16.71 7.53
C LYS A 138 0.91 16.82 7.62
N PHE A 139 0.27 17.00 6.47
CA PHE A 139 -1.17 16.95 6.34
C PHE A 139 -1.58 16.03 5.19
N ARG A 140 -2.44 15.03 5.45
CA ARG A 140 -3.12 14.20 4.45
C ARG A 140 -4.61 14.25 4.75
N ASP A 141 -5.45 14.63 3.79
CA ASP A 141 -6.91 14.70 4.01
C ASP A 141 -7.55 13.32 3.94
N GLU A 142 -7.19 12.48 4.90
CA GLU A 142 -7.59 11.09 4.94
C GLU A 142 -9.11 10.92 4.93
N VAL A 143 -9.61 10.05 4.05
CA VAL A 143 -11.05 9.85 3.81
C VAL A 143 -11.74 9.32 5.07
N ARG A 144 -11.03 8.46 5.82
CA ARG A 144 -11.53 7.88 7.07
C ARG A 144 -10.44 7.90 8.15
N PRO A 145 -10.21 9.06 8.80
CA PRO A 145 -9.26 9.15 9.90
C PRO A 145 -9.74 8.26 11.06
N ARG A 146 -8.92 7.29 11.46
CA ARG A 146 -9.27 6.30 12.48
C ARG A 146 -8.07 6.00 13.37
N PHE A 147 -8.31 5.28 14.45
CA PHE A 147 -7.24 4.76 15.31
C PHE A 147 -6.34 5.82 15.99
N GLY A 148 -6.92 6.98 16.31
CA GLY A 148 -6.20 8.01 17.06
C GLY A 148 -5.12 8.67 16.21
N ILE A 149 -3.89 8.67 16.73
CA ILE A 149 -2.71 9.24 16.04
C ILE A 149 -2.07 8.29 15.02
N MET A 150 -2.56 7.05 14.88
CA MET A 150 -2.00 6.09 13.93
C MET A 150 -2.43 6.41 12.49
N ARG A 151 -3.67 6.87 12.29
CA ARG A 151 -4.19 7.33 10.99
C ARG A 151 -4.93 8.65 11.14
N ALA A 152 -4.14 9.70 11.34
CA ALA A 152 -4.59 11.08 11.51
C ALA A 152 -4.45 11.88 10.21
N ARG A 153 -5.13 13.03 10.13
CA ARG A 153 -4.97 13.97 9.01
C ARG A 153 -3.79 14.89 9.18
N GLU A 154 -3.57 15.36 10.40
CA GLU A 154 -2.38 16.13 10.78
C GLU A 154 -1.51 15.27 11.70
N PHE A 155 -0.26 15.04 11.32
CA PHE A 155 0.65 14.16 12.04
C PHE A 155 2.11 14.60 11.89
N LEU A 156 2.96 14.17 12.81
CA LEU A 156 4.40 14.45 12.75
C LEU A 156 5.10 13.33 11.99
N MET A 157 5.94 13.69 11.02
CA MET A 157 6.75 12.75 10.27
C MET A 157 8.21 13.17 10.36
N LYS A 158 9.10 12.18 10.50
CA LYS A 158 10.48 12.33 10.08
C LYS A 158 10.58 11.86 8.63
N ASP A 159 11.04 12.72 7.75
CA ASP A 159 11.26 12.45 6.33
C ASP A 159 12.70 12.83 5.98
N ALA A 160 13.36 11.98 5.19
CA ALA A 160 14.76 12.10 4.83
C ALA A 160 14.94 11.85 3.33
N TYR A 161 15.86 12.58 2.72
CA TYR A 161 16.07 12.61 1.28
C TYR A 161 17.58 12.66 1.01
N SER A 162 18.07 11.64 0.32
CA SER A 162 19.46 11.53 -0.06
C SER A 162 19.63 11.67 -1.58
N PHE A 163 20.74 12.31 -1.98
CA PHE A 163 21.04 12.67 -3.35
C PHE A 163 22.36 12.03 -3.77
N HIS A 164 22.37 11.43 -4.95
CA HIS A 164 23.44 10.56 -5.42
C HIS A 164 23.68 10.76 -6.91
N LEU A 165 24.92 10.51 -7.34
CA LEU A 165 25.29 10.47 -8.76
C LEU A 165 25.23 9.08 -9.36
N THR A 166 25.37 8.05 -8.53
CA THR A 166 25.43 6.65 -8.94
C THR A 166 24.46 5.82 -8.12
N GLU A 167 23.96 4.75 -8.71
CA GLU A 167 23.09 3.79 -8.05
C GLU A 167 23.80 3.12 -6.86
N GLU A 168 25.10 2.86 -6.97
CA GLU A 168 25.92 2.31 -5.88
C GLU A 168 25.91 3.23 -4.64
N SER A 169 26.06 4.55 -4.84
CA SER A 169 26.01 5.51 -3.73
C SER A 169 24.61 5.60 -3.09
N LEU A 170 23.56 5.46 -3.91
CA LEU A 170 22.19 5.37 -3.42
C LEU A 170 21.99 4.10 -2.58
N GLN A 171 22.46 2.95 -3.06
CA GLN A 171 22.36 1.67 -2.36
C GLN A 171 23.08 1.71 -1.00
N GLU A 172 24.32 2.23 -0.95
CA GLU A 172 25.06 2.39 0.31
C GLU A 172 24.28 3.21 1.35
N THR A 173 23.66 4.32 0.91
CA THR A 173 22.87 5.17 1.82
C THR A 173 21.55 4.52 2.21
N TYR A 174 20.93 3.77 1.30
CA TYR A 174 19.73 2.99 1.57
C TYR A 174 19.98 1.93 2.65
N ASP A 175 21.10 1.20 2.57
CA ASP A 175 21.51 0.20 3.55
C ASP A 175 21.85 0.82 4.92
N GLU A 176 22.48 2.00 4.92
CA GLU A 176 22.71 2.77 6.16
C GLU A 176 21.39 3.25 6.77
N MET A 177 20.42 3.70 5.96
CA MET A 177 19.09 4.08 6.45
C MET A 177 18.30 2.88 6.99
N PHE A 178 18.40 1.72 6.35
CA PHE A 178 17.81 0.48 6.86
C PHE A 178 18.37 0.14 8.25
N SER A 179 19.69 0.20 8.39
CA SER A 179 20.39 -0.03 9.66
C SER A 179 20.04 1.02 10.71
N THR A 180 19.88 2.29 10.29
CA THR A 180 19.51 3.41 11.16
C THR A 180 18.10 3.25 11.71
N TYR A 181 17.13 2.91 10.87
CA TYR A 181 15.74 2.67 11.30
C TYR A 181 15.67 1.46 12.25
N THR A 182 16.42 0.40 11.95
CA THR A 182 16.56 -0.77 12.83
C THR A 182 17.03 -0.34 14.23
N ARG A 183 18.12 0.44 14.33
CA ARG A 183 18.61 0.98 15.62
C ARG A 183 17.58 1.87 16.31
N ILE A 184 16.88 2.74 15.58
CA ILE A 184 15.83 3.60 16.14
C ILE A 184 14.74 2.75 16.81
N PHE A 185 14.20 1.76 16.10
CA PHE A 185 13.10 0.94 16.63
C PHE A 185 13.54 0.01 17.76
N GLU A 186 14.76 -0.52 17.72
CA GLU A 186 15.38 -1.26 18.84
C GLU A 186 15.52 -0.37 20.09
N ARG A 187 16.02 0.86 19.93
CA ARG A 187 16.14 1.83 21.04
C ARG A 187 14.80 2.27 21.61
N LEU A 188 13.75 2.29 20.78
CA LEU A 188 12.37 2.52 21.21
C LEU A 188 11.76 1.29 21.90
N GLY A 189 12.42 0.13 21.87
CA GLY A 189 11.96 -1.10 22.49
C GLY A 189 10.79 -1.76 21.75
N LEU A 190 10.67 -1.54 20.44
CA LEU A 190 9.59 -2.06 19.62
C LEU A 190 9.91 -3.47 19.11
N LYS A 191 8.88 -4.31 19.00
CA LYS A 191 8.95 -5.57 18.25
C LYS A 191 8.53 -5.28 16.82
N PHE A 192 9.49 -5.23 15.92
CA PHE A 192 9.25 -4.86 14.53
C PHE A 192 9.88 -5.84 13.55
N ARG A 193 9.45 -5.75 12.28
CA ARG A 193 10.03 -6.43 11.14
C ARG A 193 10.18 -5.44 10.00
N ALA A 194 11.30 -5.50 9.28
CA ALA A 194 11.43 -4.86 7.99
C ALA A 194 10.93 -5.84 6.93
N VAL A 195 10.12 -5.36 5.99
CA VAL A 195 9.50 -6.18 4.93
C VAL A 195 9.67 -5.49 3.59
N GLN A 196 9.85 -6.26 2.53
CA GLN A 196 9.85 -5.71 1.17
C GLN A 196 8.47 -5.18 0.82
N ALA A 197 8.40 -4.05 0.14
CA ALA A 197 7.15 -3.34 -0.14
C ALA A 197 7.06 -2.83 -1.57
N ASP A 198 5.84 -2.58 -2.03
CA ASP A 198 5.62 -1.88 -3.30
C ASP A 198 6.02 -0.40 -3.16
N SER A 199 6.61 0.17 -4.21
CA SER A 199 7.04 1.59 -4.18
C SER A 199 5.88 2.57 -4.45
N GLY A 200 4.73 2.06 -4.88
CA GLY A 200 3.49 2.79 -5.09
C GLY A 200 3.63 4.09 -5.89
N ASN A 201 2.77 5.05 -5.55
CA ASN A 201 2.74 6.38 -6.18
C ASN A 201 3.95 7.25 -5.84
N ILE A 202 4.71 6.93 -4.79
CA ILE A 202 5.98 7.57 -4.48
C ILE A 202 7.01 7.24 -5.57
N GLY A 203 6.95 6.01 -6.11
CA GLY A 203 7.80 5.51 -7.20
C GLY A 203 9.17 5.04 -6.69
N GLY A 204 9.89 4.31 -7.54
CA GLY A 204 11.17 3.72 -7.19
C GLY A 204 11.28 2.26 -7.60
N ASN A 205 12.48 1.69 -7.45
CA ASN A 205 12.78 0.31 -7.86
C ASN A 205 12.85 -0.66 -6.67
N ALA A 206 13.08 -0.15 -5.47
CA ALA A 206 13.20 -0.94 -4.25
C ALA A 206 12.66 -0.16 -3.05
N SER A 207 12.00 -0.87 -2.15
CA SER A 207 11.42 -0.29 -0.95
C SER A 207 11.29 -1.29 0.20
N HIS A 208 11.48 -0.80 1.43
CA HIS A 208 11.23 -1.56 2.66
C HIS A 208 10.34 -0.77 3.62
N GLU A 209 9.31 -1.42 4.11
CA GLU A 209 8.48 -0.97 5.21
C GLU A 209 8.96 -1.56 6.53
N PHE A 210 8.83 -0.81 7.61
CA PHE A 210 9.10 -1.24 8.97
C PHE A 210 7.80 -1.34 9.74
N HIS A 211 7.44 -2.55 10.14
CA HIS A 211 6.16 -2.86 10.77
C HIS A 211 6.32 -3.25 12.22
N VAL A 212 5.60 -2.57 13.12
CA VAL A 212 5.42 -3.04 14.50
C VAL A 212 4.34 -4.13 14.51
N LEU A 213 4.67 -5.30 15.05
CA LEU A 213 3.75 -6.44 15.09
C LEU A 213 2.61 -6.18 16.08
N ALA A 214 1.38 -6.07 15.57
CA ALA A 214 0.20 -5.82 16.38
C ALA A 214 -1.09 -6.26 15.66
N ASP A 215 -2.02 -6.89 16.39
CA ASP A 215 -3.32 -7.33 15.84
C ASP A 215 -4.18 -6.17 15.31
N SER A 216 -3.91 -4.94 15.77
CA SER A 216 -4.55 -3.70 15.30
C SER A 216 -3.88 -3.10 14.06
N GLY A 217 -2.87 -3.75 13.50
CA GLY A 217 -2.24 -3.37 12.25
C GLY A 217 -3.22 -3.42 11.07
N GLU A 218 -3.11 -2.46 10.17
CA GLU A 218 -3.90 -2.43 8.93
C GLU A 218 -3.26 -3.29 7.84
N ASP A 219 -1.93 -3.38 7.86
CA ASP A 219 -1.16 -4.09 6.86
C ASP A 219 -0.99 -5.56 7.24
N GLN A 220 -0.98 -6.40 6.22
CA GLN A 220 -0.66 -7.81 6.37
C GLN A 220 0.76 -8.05 5.86
N ILE A 221 1.60 -8.57 6.75
CA ILE A 221 2.97 -8.94 6.44
C ILE A 221 3.05 -10.45 6.31
N VAL A 222 3.71 -10.89 5.23
CA VAL A 222 3.97 -12.28 4.91
C VAL A 222 5.42 -12.56 5.26
N PHE A 223 5.69 -13.62 6.01
CA PHE A 223 7.06 -13.99 6.40
C PHE A 223 7.21 -15.50 6.54
N ASN A 224 8.41 -16.02 6.33
CA ASN A 224 8.69 -17.44 6.60
C ASN A 224 9.06 -17.66 8.08
N GLU A 225 8.93 -18.91 8.56
CA GLU A 225 9.24 -19.26 9.96
C GLU A 225 10.67 -18.89 10.39
N GLU A 226 11.63 -18.97 9.46
CA GLU A 226 13.03 -18.63 9.70
C GLU A 226 13.31 -17.11 9.70
N GLY A 227 12.38 -16.30 9.20
CA GLY A 227 12.45 -14.84 9.13
C GLY A 227 13.44 -14.29 8.08
N SER A 228 13.91 -15.12 7.15
CA SER A 228 14.77 -14.72 6.03
C SER A 228 14.01 -14.08 4.87
N TYR A 229 12.71 -14.39 4.75
CA TYR A 229 11.78 -13.76 3.81
C TYR A 229 10.73 -12.96 4.59
N ALA A 230 10.52 -11.71 4.19
CA ALA A 230 9.39 -10.92 4.65
C ALA A 230 8.98 -9.88 3.60
N ALA A 231 7.69 -9.82 3.28
CA ALA A 231 7.11 -8.87 2.33
C ALA A 231 5.73 -8.40 2.80
N ASN A 232 5.32 -7.20 2.37
CA ASN A 232 3.92 -6.81 2.42
C ASN A 232 3.10 -7.76 1.52
N ILE A 233 1.89 -8.16 1.93
CA ILE A 233 1.01 -9.05 1.16
C ILE A 233 0.74 -8.52 -0.26
N GLU A 234 0.78 -7.20 -0.42
CA GLU A 234 0.62 -6.52 -1.72
C GLU A 234 1.72 -6.89 -2.71
N LEU A 235 2.94 -7.15 -2.21
CA LEU A 235 4.11 -7.54 -3.02
C LEU A 235 4.35 -9.06 -3.03
N ALA A 236 3.96 -9.79 -1.97
CA ALA A 236 4.29 -11.20 -1.80
C ALA A 236 3.80 -12.06 -2.97
N GLU A 237 4.72 -12.73 -3.67
CA GLU A 237 4.42 -13.56 -4.84
C GLU A 237 3.63 -14.80 -4.43
N ALA A 238 2.54 -15.07 -5.14
CA ALA A 238 1.75 -16.27 -4.93
C ALA A 238 2.44 -17.47 -5.63
N PRO A 239 2.58 -18.63 -4.96
CA PRO A 239 3.25 -19.77 -5.57
C PRO A 239 2.45 -20.32 -6.75
N MET A 240 3.19 -20.80 -7.76
CA MET A 240 2.60 -21.57 -8.87
C MET A 240 1.96 -22.86 -8.34
N PRO A 241 0.78 -23.24 -8.86
CA PRO A 241 0.17 -24.53 -8.52
C PRO A 241 1.10 -25.70 -8.88
N GLU A 242 1.22 -26.68 -7.97
CA GLU A 242 2.03 -27.87 -8.18
C GLU A 242 1.31 -28.92 -9.02
N GLY A 243 2.07 -29.65 -9.85
CA GLY A 243 1.57 -30.81 -10.60
C GLY A 243 0.87 -30.45 -11.91
N GLU A 244 0.23 -31.45 -12.52
CA GLU A 244 -0.61 -31.28 -13.71
C GLU A 244 -2.07 -31.04 -13.31
N ARG A 245 -2.77 -30.17 -14.05
CA ARG A 245 -4.21 -29.97 -13.85
C ARG A 245 -4.94 -31.29 -14.08
N ASN A 246 -5.86 -31.63 -13.19
CA ASN A 246 -6.68 -32.84 -13.32
C ASN A 246 -7.42 -32.87 -14.67
N ALA A 247 -7.61 -34.07 -15.22
CA ALA A 247 -8.36 -34.24 -16.46
C ALA A 247 -9.87 -33.94 -16.23
N PRO A 248 -10.59 -33.44 -17.23
CA PRO A 248 -12.04 -33.25 -17.15
C PRO A 248 -12.79 -34.57 -16.93
N GLU A 249 -13.56 -34.68 -15.86
CA GLU A 249 -14.41 -35.84 -15.56
C GLU A 249 -15.91 -35.50 -15.61
N ALA A 250 -16.28 -34.25 -15.32
CA ALA A 250 -17.66 -33.79 -15.30
C ALA A 250 -18.11 -33.25 -16.66
N THR A 251 -19.41 -33.43 -16.96
CA THR A 251 -20.05 -32.80 -18.13
C THR A 251 -20.54 -31.41 -17.73
N LEU A 252 -20.32 -30.42 -18.60
CA LEU A 252 -20.84 -29.08 -18.41
C LEU A 252 -22.36 -29.11 -18.26
N ALA A 253 -22.85 -28.51 -17.17
CA ALA A 253 -24.27 -28.39 -16.88
C ALA A 253 -24.58 -27.01 -16.29
N THR A 254 -25.81 -26.53 -16.53
CA THR A 254 -26.33 -25.33 -15.87
C THR A 254 -27.16 -25.75 -14.66
N VAL A 255 -26.99 -25.04 -13.55
CA VAL A 255 -27.71 -25.26 -12.29
C VAL A 255 -28.37 -23.95 -11.86
N ASP A 256 -29.64 -24.04 -11.45
CA ASP A 256 -30.36 -22.91 -10.85
C ASP A 256 -29.86 -22.68 -9.41
N THR A 257 -29.42 -21.45 -9.15
CA THR A 257 -28.84 -20.99 -7.87
C THR A 257 -29.48 -19.64 -7.49
N PRO A 258 -30.81 -19.60 -7.26
CA PRO A 258 -31.48 -18.36 -6.89
C PRO A 258 -30.93 -17.82 -5.56
N ASP A 259 -30.78 -16.50 -5.49
CA ASP A 259 -30.35 -15.77 -4.29
C ASP A 259 -28.96 -16.19 -3.73
N GLN A 260 -28.10 -16.81 -4.56
CA GLN A 260 -26.71 -17.13 -4.21
C GLN A 260 -25.78 -16.11 -4.90
N HIS A 261 -25.11 -15.27 -4.13
CA HIS A 261 -24.32 -14.14 -4.65
C HIS A 261 -22.83 -14.19 -4.25
N THR A 262 -22.48 -15.03 -3.27
CA THR A 262 -21.11 -15.19 -2.77
C THR A 262 -20.59 -16.61 -2.98
N ILE A 263 -19.26 -16.78 -2.94
CA ILE A 263 -18.65 -18.11 -3.03
C ILE A 263 -19.08 -18.96 -1.84
N GLU A 264 -19.17 -18.37 -0.64
CA GLU A 264 -19.59 -19.05 0.58
C GLU A 264 -21.01 -19.60 0.45
N GLU A 265 -21.95 -18.80 -0.04
CA GLU A 265 -23.33 -19.22 -0.32
C GLU A 265 -23.37 -20.34 -1.36
N LEU A 266 -22.66 -20.17 -2.48
CA LEU A 266 -22.61 -21.15 -3.57
C LEU A 266 -22.03 -22.49 -3.12
N SER A 267 -20.91 -22.45 -2.39
CA SER A 267 -20.25 -23.63 -1.81
C SER A 267 -21.17 -24.38 -0.87
N GLN A 268 -21.91 -23.68 -0.01
CA GLN A 268 -22.89 -24.28 0.88
C GLN A 268 -24.08 -24.88 0.12
N PHE A 269 -24.61 -24.14 -0.86
CA PHE A 269 -25.77 -24.56 -1.65
C PHE A 269 -25.50 -25.82 -2.48
N LEU A 270 -24.34 -25.87 -3.16
CA LEU A 270 -23.94 -27.01 -4.00
C LEU A 270 -23.19 -28.10 -3.22
N ASN A 271 -22.90 -27.89 -1.94
CA ASN A 271 -22.10 -28.78 -1.10
C ASN A 271 -20.73 -29.11 -1.74
N ILE A 272 -20.03 -28.07 -2.18
CA ILE A 272 -18.69 -28.13 -2.79
C ILE A 272 -17.75 -27.19 -2.04
N SER A 273 -16.45 -27.46 -2.10
CA SER A 273 -15.43 -26.58 -1.53
C SER A 273 -15.18 -25.35 -2.40
N ALA A 274 -14.79 -24.24 -1.77
CA ALA A 274 -14.55 -22.96 -2.46
C ALA A 274 -13.40 -23.04 -3.49
N ASP A 275 -12.45 -23.95 -3.30
CA ASP A 275 -11.36 -24.25 -4.24
C ASP A 275 -11.83 -24.89 -5.56
N LYS A 276 -13.07 -25.39 -5.61
CA LYS A 276 -13.75 -25.85 -6.84
C LYS A 276 -14.57 -24.76 -7.52
N CYS A 277 -14.69 -23.60 -6.90
CA CYS A 277 -15.40 -22.46 -7.46
C CYS A 277 -14.40 -21.50 -8.12
N ILE A 278 -14.86 -20.81 -9.16
CA ILE A 278 -14.13 -19.75 -9.84
C ILE A 278 -14.94 -18.46 -9.73
N LYS A 279 -14.31 -17.44 -9.14
CA LYS A 279 -14.86 -16.10 -8.95
C LYS A 279 -14.45 -15.21 -10.11
N THR A 280 -15.40 -14.46 -10.68
CA THR A 280 -15.11 -13.44 -11.70
C THR A 280 -15.44 -12.06 -11.15
N LEU A 281 -14.43 -11.20 -11.06
CA LEU A 281 -14.51 -9.81 -10.66
C LEU A 281 -14.41 -8.93 -11.90
N VAL A 282 -15.34 -8.00 -12.09
CA VAL A 282 -15.30 -7.07 -13.22
C VAL A 282 -14.76 -5.73 -12.75
N VAL A 283 -13.68 -5.28 -13.36
CA VAL A 283 -13.03 -4.00 -13.09
C VAL A 283 -13.07 -3.11 -14.32
N LYS A 284 -12.88 -1.81 -14.12
CA LYS A 284 -12.70 -0.87 -15.22
C LYS A 284 -11.34 -1.09 -15.88
N GLY A 285 -11.34 -1.04 -17.20
CA GLY A 285 -10.15 -1.09 -18.04
C GLY A 285 -9.92 0.23 -18.76
N GLN A 286 -8.77 0.34 -19.41
CA GLN A 286 -8.40 1.53 -20.17
C GLN A 286 -9.45 1.89 -21.24
N ASN A 287 -9.61 3.18 -21.54
CA ASN A 287 -10.55 3.71 -22.56
C ASN A 287 -12.01 3.30 -22.33
N GLU A 288 -12.53 3.42 -21.10
CA GLU A 288 -13.91 3.09 -20.74
C GLU A 288 -14.30 1.63 -21.04
N SER A 289 -13.33 0.71 -21.03
CA SER A 289 -13.56 -0.72 -21.21
C SER A 289 -13.77 -1.42 -19.88
N LEU A 290 -14.14 -2.70 -19.92
CA LEU A 290 -14.23 -3.56 -18.73
C LEU A 290 -13.26 -4.73 -18.89
N VAL A 291 -12.75 -5.24 -17.78
CA VAL A 291 -11.86 -6.40 -17.72
C VAL A 291 -12.37 -7.37 -16.65
N ALA A 292 -12.40 -8.67 -16.96
CA ALA A 292 -12.72 -9.73 -16.02
C ALA A 292 -11.44 -10.29 -15.39
N LEU A 293 -11.32 -10.18 -14.07
CA LEU A 293 -10.28 -10.80 -13.26
C LEU A 293 -10.84 -12.07 -12.62
N VAL A 294 -10.20 -13.20 -12.85
CA VAL A 294 -10.70 -14.52 -12.49
C VAL A 294 -9.80 -15.18 -11.46
N LEU A 295 -10.37 -15.54 -10.31
CA LEU A 295 -9.66 -16.16 -9.19
C LEU A 295 -10.34 -17.45 -8.76
N ARG A 296 -9.59 -18.31 -8.06
CA ARG A 296 -10.17 -19.44 -7.32
C ARG A 296 -11.04 -18.91 -6.18
N GLY A 297 -12.12 -19.62 -5.85
CA GLY A 297 -13.16 -19.11 -4.95
C GLY A 297 -12.68 -18.81 -3.53
N ASP A 298 -11.67 -19.52 -3.06
CA ASP A 298 -11.00 -19.32 -1.76
C ASP A 298 -9.89 -18.26 -1.79
N HIS A 299 -9.66 -17.59 -2.93
CA HIS A 299 -8.64 -16.55 -3.08
C HIS A 299 -9.22 -15.14 -3.17
N GLU A 300 -8.47 -14.19 -2.63
CA GLU A 300 -8.76 -12.76 -2.68
C GLU A 300 -7.90 -12.05 -3.72
N LEU A 301 -8.47 -11.04 -4.38
CA LEU A 301 -7.77 -10.25 -5.37
C LEU A 301 -6.73 -9.35 -4.69
N ASN A 302 -5.50 -9.42 -5.17
CA ASN A 302 -4.48 -8.43 -4.86
C ASN A 302 -4.62 -7.27 -5.85
N LYS A 303 -5.07 -6.12 -5.37
CA LYS A 303 -5.31 -4.94 -6.20
C LYS A 303 -4.02 -4.37 -6.79
N VAL A 304 -2.95 -4.31 -6.01
CA VAL A 304 -1.65 -3.78 -6.43
C VAL A 304 -1.06 -4.62 -7.57
N LYS A 305 -1.17 -5.95 -7.50
CA LYS A 305 -0.78 -6.84 -8.61
C LYS A 305 -1.67 -6.64 -9.84
N ALA A 306 -2.99 -6.52 -9.65
CA ALA A 306 -3.91 -6.30 -10.75
C ALA A 306 -3.70 -4.95 -11.47
N GLU A 307 -3.33 -3.89 -10.75
CA GLU A 307 -3.00 -2.57 -11.32
C GLU A 307 -1.75 -2.58 -12.21
N LYS A 308 -0.85 -3.56 -12.03
CA LYS A 308 0.33 -3.73 -12.88
C LYS A 308 0.00 -4.31 -14.26
N ILE A 309 -1.24 -4.74 -14.47
CA ILE A 309 -1.69 -5.30 -15.75
C ILE A 309 -2.08 -4.15 -16.69
N PRO A 310 -1.49 -4.06 -17.90
CA PRO A 310 -1.75 -2.97 -18.84
C PRO A 310 -3.22 -2.75 -19.23
N ALA A 311 -4.06 -3.78 -19.13
CA ALA A 311 -5.48 -3.70 -19.47
C ALA A 311 -6.33 -3.02 -18.38
N VAL A 312 -5.85 -3.01 -17.13
CA VAL A 312 -6.58 -2.53 -15.96
C VAL A 312 -6.39 -1.01 -15.82
N GLU A 313 -7.45 -0.31 -15.44
CA GLU A 313 -7.39 1.12 -15.12
C GLU A 313 -6.72 1.35 -13.75
N ILE A 314 -5.93 2.43 -13.62
CA ILE A 314 -5.25 2.81 -12.38
C ILE A 314 -5.79 4.19 -11.95
N PRO A 315 -6.30 4.35 -10.71
CA PRO A 315 -6.44 3.32 -9.68
C PRO A 315 -7.48 2.25 -10.05
N LEU A 316 -7.34 1.04 -9.51
CA LEU A 316 -8.27 -0.06 -9.76
C LEU A 316 -9.64 0.26 -9.19
N GLU A 317 -10.61 0.34 -10.08
CA GLU A 317 -12.03 0.51 -9.75
C GLU A 317 -12.83 -0.72 -10.19
N PHE A 318 -13.69 -1.21 -9.31
CA PHE A 318 -14.69 -2.22 -9.68
C PHE A 318 -15.76 -1.58 -10.56
N ALA A 319 -16.22 -2.34 -11.55
CA ALA A 319 -17.36 -1.93 -12.35
C ALA A 319 -18.63 -1.90 -11.49
N SER A 320 -19.46 -0.89 -11.72
CA SER A 320 -20.79 -0.78 -11.11
C SER A 320 -21.73 -1.88 -11.64
N ALA A 321 -22.77 -2.21 -10.86
CA ALA A 321 -23.79 -3.15 -11.31
C ALA A 321 -24.48 -2.71 -12.61
N GLU A 322 -24.59 -1.39 -12.86
CA GLU A 322 -25.16 -0.84 -14.08
C GLU A 322 -24.25 -1.07 -15.30
N GLU A 323 -22.95 -0.84 -15.16
CA GLU A 323 -21.96 -1.11 -16.22
C GLU A 323 -21.90 -2.59 -16.56
N ILE A 324 -21.88 -3.45 -15.53
CA ILE A 324 -21.91 -4.91 -15.67
C ILE A 324 -23.17 -5.34 -16.41
N LYS A 325 -24.36 -4.88 -15.98
CA LYS A 325 -25.62 -5.25 -16.61
C LYS A 325 -25.68 -4.79 -18.08
N LYS A 326 -25.15 -3.60 -18.38
CA LYS A 326 -25.10 -3.06 -19.74
C LYS A 326 -24.17 -3.88 -20.65
N SER A 327 -23.05 -4.36 -20.13
CA SER A 327 -22.02 -5.08 -20.92
C SER A 327 -22.25 -6.59 -20.99
N LEU A 328 -22.67 -7.21 -19.89
CA LEU A 328 -22.71 -8.67 -19.70
C LEU A 328 -24.13 -9.22 -19.51
N ASN A 329 -25.15 -8.37 -19.46
CA ASN A 329 -26.56 -8.75 -19.31
C ASN A 329 -26.88 -9.64 -18.08
N CYS A 330 -26.08 -9.51 -17.02
CA CYS A 330 -26.28 -10.17 -15.73
C CYS A 330 -25.84 -9.25 -14.58
N THR A 331 -26.08 -9.70 -13.36
CA THR A 331 -25.74 -9.00 -12.12
C THR A 331 -24.57 -9.65 -11.39
N PRO A 332 -23.86 -8.91 -10.52
CA PRO A 332 -22.83 -9.48 -9.65
C PRO A 332 -23.35 -10.72 -8.89
N GLY A 333 -22.52 -11.76 -8.85
CA GLY A 333 -22.88 -13.06 -8.26
C GLY A 333 -23.33 -14.13 -9.27
N SER A 334 -23.57 -13.77 -10.54
CA SER A 334 -23.86 -14.74 -11.62
C SER A 334 -22.91 -14.62 -12.81
N ILE A 335 -21.83 -13.86 -12.67
CA ILE A 335 -20.83 -13.61 -13.71
C ILE A 335 -19.82 -14.77 -13.76
N GLY A 336 -19.47 -15.22 -14.95
CA GLY A 336 -18.41 -16.21 -15.15
C GLY A 336 -17.63 -16.01 -16.45
N PRO A 337 -16.50 -16.71 -16.62
CA PRO A 337 -15.59 -16.50 -17.75
C PRO A 337 -16.07 -17.15 -19.05
N VAL A 338 -17.08 -18.03 -19.01
CA VAL A 338 -17.58 -18.74 -20.19
C VAL A 338 -18.41 -17.79 -21.06
N ASN A 339 -18.05 -17.67 -22.36
CA ASN A 339 -18.72 -16.80 -23.33
C ASN A 339 -18.84 -15.32 -22.91
N ILE A 340 -17.88 -14.83 -22.13
CA ILE A 340 -17.83 -13.42 -21.73
C ILE A 340 -17.19 -12.57 -22.84
N ASN A 341 -17.75 -11.39 -23.11
CA ASN A 341 -17.35 -10.54 -24.25
C ASN A 341 -16.35 -9.43 -23.88
N ILE A 342 -15.63 -9.60 -22.77
CA ILE A 342 -14.61 -8.65 -22.29
C ILE A 342 -13.29 -9.40 -22.07
N PRO A 343 -12.13 -8.72 -22.09
CA PRO A 343 -10.84 -9.35 -21.78
C PRO A 343 -10.89 -10.11 -20.44
N VAL A 344 -10.38 -11.34 -20.45
CA VAL A 344 -10.34 -12.23 -19.28
C VAL A 344 -8.90 -12.45 -18.86
N ILE A 345 -8.62 -12.21 -17.59
CA ILE A 345 -7.33 -12.37 -16.96
C ILE A 345 -7.52 -13.37 -15.82
N VAL A 346 -6.70 -14.41 -15.78
CA VAL A 346 -6.93 -15.55 -14.90
C VAL A 346 -5.71 -15.76 -13.99
N ASP A 347 -5.97 -15.89 -12.69
CA ASP A 347 -4.95 -16.27 -11.73
C ASP A 347 -4.39 -17.66 -12.02
N HIS A 348 -3.09 -17.89 -11.80
CA HIS A 348 -2.47 -19.21 -11.99
C HIS A 348 -3.24 -20.35 -11.29
N SER A 349 -3.74 -20.10 -10.07
CA SER A 349 -4.48 -21.11 -9.29
C SER A 349 -5.87 -21.38 -9.85
N ALA A 350 -6.53 -20.37 -10.41
CA ALA A 350 -7.82 -20.50 -11.10
C ALA A 350 -7.68 -21.32 -12.39
N LEU A 351 -6.59 -21.06 -13.14
CA LEU A 351 -6.28 -21.78 -14.38
C LEU A 351 -6.01 -23.27 -14.15
N HIS A 352 -5.55 -23.62 -12.94
CA HIS A 352 -5.24 -25.00 -12.55
C HIS A 352 -6.47 -25.81 -12.06
N VAL A 353 -7.65 -25.19 -11.93
CA VAL A 353 -8.87 -25.91 -11.51
C VAL A 353 -9.52 -26.61 -12.71
N ALA A 354 -9.90 -27.87 -12.51
CA ALA A 354 -10.72 -28.66 -13.44
C ALA A 354 -12.12 -28.91 -12.86
N ASP A 355 -13.09 -29.14 -13.75
CA ASP A 355 -14.50 -29.36 -13.42
C ASP A 355 -15.09 -28.30 -12.47
N PHE A 356 -14.70 -27.04 -12.68
CA PHE A 356 -15.02 -25.97 -11.76
C PHE A 356 -16.46 -25.47 -11.90
N VAL A 357 -16.90 -24.74 -10.88
CA VAL A 357 -18.17 -24.02 -10.85
C VAL A 357 -17.94 -22.53 -11.04
N CYS A 358 -18.69 -21.87 -11.93
CA CYS A 358 -18.63 -20.43 -12.15
C CYS A 358 -20.02 -19.86 -12.49
N GLY A 359 -20.18 -18.54 -12.47
CA GLY A 359 -21.44 -17.91 -12.89
C GLY A 359 -21.77 -18.22 -14.36
N ALA A 360 -23.07 -18.32 -14.68
CA ALA A 360 -23.52 -18.65 -16.03
C ALA A 360 -23.68 -17.44 -16.97
N ASN A 361 -23.36 -16.23 -16.50
CA ASN A 361 -23.73 -14.96 -17.14
C ASN A 361 -25.26 -14.82 -17.33
N GLU A 362 -26.03 -15.49 -16.48
CA GLU A 362 -27.48 -15.41 -16.39
C GLU A 362 -27.87 -15.35 -14.90
N ASP A 363 -28.69 -14.37 -14.52
CA ASP A 363 -29.05 -14.13 -13.12
C ASP A 363 -29.65 -15.38 -12.47
N GLY A 364 -29.12 -15.73 -11.28
CA GLY A 364 -29.59 -16.88 -10.51
C GLY A 364 -29.19 -18.22 -11.08
N LYS A 365 -28.17 -18.29 -11.95
CA LYS A 365 -27.65 -19.55 -12.50
C LYS A 365 -26.13 -19.63 -12.47
N HIS A 366 -25.63 -20.85 -12.29
CA HIS A 366 -24.22 -21.19 -12.38
C HIS A 366 -23.99 -22.34 -13.37
N LEU A 367 -22.77 -22.43 -13.89
CA LEU A 367 -22.27 -23.57 -14.65
C LEU A 367 -21.45 -24.45 -13.73
N THR A 368 -21.62 -25.77 -13.85
CA THR A 368 -20.84 -26.78 -13.12
C THR A 368 -20.09 -27.67 -14.10
N GLY A 369 -18.94 -28.19 -13.68
CA GLY A 369 -18.14 -29.11 -14.48
C GLY A 369 -17.45 -28.40 -15.65
N VAL A 370 -17.17 -27.10 -15.53
CA VAL A 370 -16.53 -26.29 -16.57
C VAL A 370 -15.03 -26.60 -16.63
N ASN A 371 -14.45 -26.61 -17.83
CA ASN A 371 -13.04 -26.87 -18.05
C ASN A 371 -12.42 -25.93 -19.08
N TRP A 372 -11.26 -25.37 -18.73
CA TRP A 372 -10.37 -24.64 -19.63
C TRP A 372 -10.01 -25.48 -20.87
N GLY A 373 -9.91 -24.84 -22.04
CA GLY A 373 -9.63 -25.48 -23.33
C GLY A 373 -10.81 -26.24 -23.94
N ARG A 374 -11.69 -26.84 -23.13
CA ARG A 374 -12.88 -27.56 -23.59
C ARG A 374 -14.08 -26.64 -23.78
N ASP A 375 -14.43 -25.87 -22.75
CA ASP A 375 -15.67 -25.06 -22.72
C ASP A 375 -15.40 -23.56 -22.95
N LEU A 376 -14.15 -23.13 -22.73
CA LEU A 376 -13.68 -21.76 -22.91
C LEU A 376 -12.17 -21.76 -23.24
N PRO A 377 -11.66 -20.72 -23.92
CA PRO A 377 -10.23 -20.61 -24.23
C PRO A 377 -9.38 -20.67 -22.96
N GLU A 378 -8.16 -21.20 -23.08
CA GLU A 378 -7.17 -21.23 -22.02
C GLU A 378 -6.22 -20.03 -22.16
N PRO A 379 -6.32 -19.01 -21.29
CA PRO A 379 -5.42 -17.85 -21.34
C PRO A 379 -4.07 -18.14 -20.68
N GLU A 380 -3.15 -17.19 -20.79
CA GLU A 380 -1.96 -17.16 -19.95
C GLU A 380 -2.35 -16.81 -18.52
N GLY A 381 -1.86 -17.58 -17.55
CA GLY A 381 -2.07 -17.30 -16.13
C GLY A 381 -1.19 -16.14 -15.66
N VAL A 382 -1.69 -15.39 -14.68
CA VAL A 382 -0.95 -14.29 -14.03
C VAL A 382 -1.08 -14.39 -12.51
N ASP A 383 -0.18 -13.75 -11.75
CA ASP A 383 -0.35 -13.58 -10.30
C ASP A 383 -1.17 -12.32 -10.01
N ILE A 384 -2.43 -12.51 -9.58
CA ILE A 384 -3.34 -11.41 -9.20
C ILE A 384 -3.99 -11.64 -7.83
N ARG A 385 -3.47 -12.59 -7.04
CA ARG A 385 -4.08 -12.95 -5.76
C ARG A 385 -3.20 -12.59 -4.57
N ASN A 386 -3.84 -12.47 -3.42
CA ASN A 386 -3.14 -12.51 -2.15
C ASN A 386 -2.67 -13.94 -1.86
N ILE A 387 -1.53 -14.05 -1.19
CA ILE A 387 -1.07 -15.33 -0.66
C ILE A 387 -1.91 -15.74 0.55
N VAL A 388 -2.04 -17.04 0.77
CA VAL A 388 -2.76 -17.62 1.91
C VAL A 388 -1.77 -18.19 2.91
N LYS A 389 -2.09 -18.08 4.21
CA LYS A 389 -1.26 -18.63 5.28
C LYS A 389 -1.00 -20.13 5.06
N GLY A 390 0.27 -20.53 5.17
CA GLY A 390 0.74 -21.90 5.05
C GLY A 390 1.24 -22.30 3.65
N GLU A 391 1.04 -21.44 2.65
CA GLU A 391 1.60 -21.63 1.31
C GLU A 391 3.14 -21.54 1.31
N PRO A 392 3.82 -22.24 0.38
CA PRO A 392 5.27 -22.12 0.25
C PRO A 392 5.67 -20.77 -0.33
N ALA A 393 6.83 -20.28 0.09
CA ALA A 393 7.46 -19.12 -0.52
C ALA A 393 7.95 -19.43 -1.94
N ALA A 394 7.77 -18.49 -2.86
CA ALA A 394 8.21 -18.63 -4.26
C ALA A 394 9.74 -18.82 -4.40
N ASP A 395 10.52 -18.30 -3.45
CA ASP A 395 11.98 -18.47 -3.38
C ASP A 395 12.42 -19.81 -2.75
N GLY A 396 11.47 -20.65 -2.33
CA GLY A 396 11.74 -21.94 -1.68
C GLY A 396 12.20 -21.83 -0.22
N SER A 397 12.11 -20.65 0.41
CA SER A 397 12.56 -20.40 1.79
C SER A 397 11.67 -21.01 2.89
N GLY A 398 10.67 -21.81 2.53
CA GLY A 398 9.80 -22.54 3.45
C GLY A 398 8.34 -22.10 3.38
N LYS A 399 7.57 -22.43 4.43
CA LYS A 399 6.16 -22.05 4.53
C LYS A 399 6.01 -20.62 5.06
N LEU A 400 5.02 -19.92 4.53
CA LEU A 400 4.72 -18.54 4.87
C LEU A 400 3.62 -18.44 5.92
N ASP A 401 3.84 -17.58 6.91
CA ASP A 401 2.84 -17.13 7.87
C ASP A 401 2.48 -15.66 7.58
N ILE A 402 1.33 -15.24 8.10
CA ILE A 402 0.79 -13.89 7.92
C ILE A 402 0.53 -13.28 9.30
N ALA A 403 1.08 -12.09 9.53
CA ALA A 403 0.80 -11.28 10.73
C ALA A 403 0.30 -9.90 10.33
N LYS A 404 -0.27 -9.19 11.30
CA LYS A 404 -0.66 -7.79 11.13
C LYS A 404 0.44 -6.86 11.63
N GLY A 405 0.70 -5.83 10.84
CA GLY A 405 1.73 -4.82 11.09
C GLY A 405 1.14 -3.42 11.14
N ILE A 406 1.70 -2.58 12.00
CA ILE A 406 1.53 -1.12 11.93
C ILE A 406 2.79 -0.59 11.27
N GLU A 407 2.66 -0.03 10.06
CA GLU A 407 3.77 0.65 9.40
C GLU A 407 4.21 1.86 10.25
N VAL A 408 5.49 1.86 10.65
CA VAL A 408 6.10 2.93 11.47
C VAL A 408 7.28 3.61 10.76
N GLY A 409 7.62 3.15 9.56
CA GLY A 409 8.66 3.75 8.74
C GLY A 409 8.75 3.07 7.37
N HIS A 410 9.22 3.82 6.39
CA HIS A 410 9.33 3.37 5.01
C HIS A 410 10.57 4.01 4.39
N ILE A 411 11.36 3.21 3.68
CA ILE A 411 12.50 3.69 2.88
C ILE A 411 12.31 3.32 1.41
N PHE A 412 12.77 4.18 0.50
CA PHE A 412 12.57 4.05 -0.94
C PHE A 412 13.85 4.37 -1.71
N GLN A 413 14.06 3.66 -2.83
CA GLN A 413 14.99 4.07 -3.87
C GLN A 413 14.22 4.76 -5.00
N LEU A 414 14.08 6.09 -4.90
CA LEU A 414 13.27 6.91 -5.83
C LEU A 414 13.86 7.05 -7.23
N GLY A 415 15.15 6.72 -7.40
CA GLY A 415 15.89 6.91 -8.64
C GLY A 415 15.79 8.35 -9.14
N LYS A 416 15.52 8.51 -10.44
CA LYS A 416 15.50 9.81 -11.12
C LYS A 416 14.12 10.45 -11.24
N LYS A 417 13.09 9.91 -10.58
CA LYS A 417 11.69 10.35 -10.79
C LYS A 417 11.53 11.86 -10.63
N TYR A 418 11.96 12.40 -9.49
CA TYR A 418 11.83 13.83 -9.19
C TYR A 418 12.92 14.66 -9.87
N SER A 419 14.17 14.18 -9.91
CA SER A 419 15.27 14.92 -10.52
C SER A 419 15.07 15.11 -12.03
N ALA A 420 14.53 14.11 -12.74
CA ALA A 420 14.20 14.23 -14.15
C ALA A 420 13.04 15.18 -14.40
N ALA A 421 11.93 15.05 -13.66
CA ALA A 421 10.76 15.90 -13.81
C ALA A 421 11.07 17.39 -13.53
N MET A 422 11.82 17.64 -12.45
CA MET A 422 12.17 19.00 -11.99
C MET A 422 13.52 19.51 -12.50
N LYS A 423 14.16 18.77 -13.43
CA LYS A 423 15.46 19.11 -14.05
C LYS A 423 16.55 19.42 -13.02
N ALA A 424 16.59 18.66 -11.93
CA ALA A 424 17.67 18.73 -10.96
C ALA A 424 18.90 18.02 -11.52
N THR A 425 19.96 18.79 -11.81
CA THR A 425 21.21 18.24 -12.36
C THR A 425 22.44 18.75 -11.62
N CYS A 426 23.52 17.97 -11.68
CA CYS A 426 24.84 18.35 -11.18
C CYS A 426 25.95 17.92 -12.15
N LEU A 427 27.10 18.59 -12.10
CA LEU A 427 28.26 18.23 -12.93
C LEU A 427 29.00 17.03 -12.34
N ASP A 428 29.28 16.04 -13.17
CA ASP A 428 30.12 14.90 -12.82
C ASP A 428 31.63 15.24 -12.86
N LYS A 429 32.47 14.22 -12.63
CA LYS A 429 33.93 14.35 -12.63
C LYS A 429 34.54 14.76 -13.98
N ASN A 430 33.82 14.55 -15.07
CA ASN A 430 34.23 14.92 -16.42
C ASN A 430 33.72 16.32 -16.82
N GLY A 431 32.85 16.92 -16.00
CA GLY A 431 32.19 18.18 -16.29
C GLY A 431 30.90 18.03 -17.10
N ASP A 432 30.38 16.81 -17.23
CA ASP A 432 29.13 16.55 -17.91
C ASP A 432 27.95 16.69 -16.93
N SER A 433 26.83 17.23 -17.41
CA SER A 433 25.62 17.39 -16.60
C SER A 433 24.91 16.05 -16.45
N GLN A 434 24.74 15.60 -15.20
CA GLN A 434 24.01 14.40 -14.83
C GLN A 434 22.74 14.75 -14.07
N THR A 435 21.65 14.03 -14.36
CA THR A 435 20.34 14.11 -13.69
C THR A 435 20.22 13.09 -12.57
#